data_AF-A0A1I0RWV9-F1
#
_entry.id   AF-A0A1I0RWV9-F1
#
_cell.length_a   1.000
_cell.length_b   1.000
_cell.length_c   1.000
_cell.angle_alpha   90.00
_cell.angle_beta   90.00
_cell.angle_gamma   90.00
#
_symmetry.space_group_name_H-M   'P 1'
#
loop_
_entity.id
_entity.type
_entity.pdbx_description
1 polymer ?
#
loop_
_entity_poly.entity_id
_entity_poly.type
_entity_poly.pdbx_seq_one_letter_code
_entity_poly.pdbx_strand_id
1 'polypeptide(L)'
;MTTVCLHCGKPIQSQRSTKKYCSDNCKQLAFYKRSGLLLSGATMTETLNDNKPPANVINQPVSKPVNDKSGVSPEQQPAERPYQWVYSRLIEQVAEYVDSGHALLLLQHPEEYWSSYTLSAVKWVSIRLRCLLENLIRLSNLPAVNYQTLRAVLEAFNDIMASRHFRLLPPDYSYTTIIKELAGKLAVLAKQGKRQKTTRFRLTLNRKAELMAARYILAGLVPPARFSELDFKE
;
A
#
# COMPACT_ATOMS: atom_id res chain seq x y z
N MET A 1 22.28 26.78 6.74
CA MET A 1 20.95 26.72 7.38
C MET A 1 20.46 25.29 7.32
N THR A 2 20.25 24.64 8.45
CA THR A 2 19.71 23.26 8.53
C THR A 2 18.21 23.32 8.30
N THR A 3 17.76 22.88 7.14
CA THR A 3 16.33 22.79 6.82
C THR A 3 15.70 21.69 7.68
N VAL A 4 14.62 22.00 8.40
CA VAL A 4 13.89 21.03 9.24
C VAL A 4 12.70 20.43 8.50
N CYS A 5 12.37 19.18 8.81
CA CYS A 5 11.23 18.48 8.21
C CYS A 5 9.91 19.07 8.70
N LEU A 6 9.03 19.47 7.79
CA LEU A 6 7.72 20.04 8.12
C LEU A 6 6.74 19.05 8.79
N HIS A 7 7.05 17.75 8.79
CA HIS A 7 6.23 16.74 9.45
C HIS A 7 6.77 16.34 10.83
N CYS A 8 8.05 15.98 10.93
CA CYS A 8 8.64 15.38 12.13
C CYS A 8 9.66 16.27 12.85
N GLY A 9 9.92 17.49 12.37
CA GLY A 9 10.88 18.43 12.97
C GLY A 9 12.36 18.04 12.85
N LYS A 10 12.69 16.83 12.38
CA LYS A 10 14.08 16.36 12.25
C LYS A 10 14.84 17.14 11.15
N PRO A 11 16.17 17.36 11.32
CA PRO A 11 16.97 18.02 10.31
C PRO A 11 17.01 17.19 9.01
N ILE A 12 16.84 17.86 7.88
CA ILE A 12 16.87 17.25 6.55
C ILE A 12 18.31 17.23 6.08
N GLN A 13 18.86 16.03 5.88
CA GLN A 13 20.09 15.86 5.10
C GLN A 13 19.71 15.84 3.61
N SER A 14 19.91 16.95 2.91
CA SER A 14 19.68 17.01 1.46
C SER A 14 20.58 18.00 0.74
N GLN A 15 21.03 17.59 -0.45
CA GLN A 15 21.82 18.42 -1.37
C GLN A 15 20.99 19.50 -2.08
N ARG A 16 19.65 19.42 -2.04
CA ARG A 16 18.75 20.41 -2.67
C ARG A 16 18.03 21.22 -1.59
N SER A 17 18.11 22.55 -1.68
CA SER A 17 17.49 23.50 -0.77
C SER A 17 15.95 23.44 -0.75
N THR A 18 15.34 22.88 -1.80
CA THR A 18 13.87 22.80 -1.97
C THR A 18 13.22 21.61 -1.24
N LYS A 19 14.00 20.72 -0.62
CA LYS A 19 13.46 19.53 0.06
C LYS A 19 12.81 19.93 1.39
N LYS A 20 11.50 19.69 1.52
CA LYS A 20 10.68 20.06 2.69
C LYS A 20 10.46 18.93 3.71
N TYR A 21 10.74 17.68 3.33
CA TYR A 21 10.48 16.50 4.16
C TYR A 21 11.71 15.58 4.18
N CYS A 22 11.98 14.94 5.32
CA CYS A 22 13.11 14.02 5.45
C CYS A 22 12.92 12.69 4.69
N SER A 23 11.67 12.27 4.48
CA SER A 23 11.31 11.05 3.75
C SER A 23 9.95 11.19 3.04
N ASP A 24 9.70 10.32 2.06
CA ASP A 24 8.40 10.25 1.37
C ASP A 24 7.26 9.90 2.33
N ASN A 25 7.55 9.13 3.38
CA ASN A 25 6.59 8.84 4.44
C ASN A 25 6.18 10.12 5.20
N CYS A 26 7.14 10.97 5.60
CA CYS A 26 6.83 12.26 6.22
C CYS A 26 6.04 13.20 5.29
N LYS A 27 6.32 13.15 3.98
CA LYS A 27 5.55 13.90 2.98
C LYS A 27 4.10 13.39 2.89
N GLN A 28 3.91 12.08 2.93
CA GLN A 28 2.59 11.44 2.84
C GLN A 28 1.76 11.64 4.11
N LEU A 29 2.38 11.52 5.30
CA LEU A 29 1.71 11.79 6.57
C LEU A 29 1.32 13.28 6.70
N ALA A 30 2.17 14.20 6.26
CA ALA A 30 1.82 15.63 6.19
C ALA A 30 0.72 15.94 5.18
N PHE A 31 0.55 15.11 4.14
CA PHE A 31 -0.59 15.21 3.24
C PHE A 31 -1.86 14.74 3.93
N TYR A 32 -1.86 13.57 4.59
CA TYR A 32 -3.04 13.08 5.31
C TYR A 32 -3.50 14.01 6.42
N LYS A 33 -2.56 14.57 7.21
CA LYS A 33 -2.87 15.57 8.25
C LYS A 33 -3.55 16.82 7.68
N ARG A 34 -3.13 17.29 6.49
CA ARG A 34 -3.73 18.46 5.83
C ARG A 34 -5.07 18.15 5.15
N SER A 35 -5.23 16.93 4.66
CA SER A 35 -6.45 16.47 3.99
C SER A 35 -7.53 15.97 4.95
N GLY A 36 -7.30 16.05 6.27
CA GLY A 36 -8.27 15.63 7.29
C GLY A 36 -8.45 14.11 7.42
N LEU A 37 -7.63 13.30 6.75
CA LEU A 37 -7.60 11.85 6.94
C LEU A 37 -6.76 11.54 8.19
N LEU A 38 -7.43 11.45 9.34
CA LEU A 38 -6.81 10.86 10.53
C LEU A 38 -6.67 9.35 10.31
N LEU A 39 -5.44 8.88 10.12
CA LEU A 39 -5.09 7.48 10.29
C LEU A 39 -5.26 7.15 11.78
N SER A 40 -6.36 6.48 12.12
CA SER A 40 -6.55 5.91 13.45
C SER A 40 -5.44 4.91 13.73
N GLY A 41 -4.49 5.29 14.59
CA GLY A 41 -3.45 4.40 15.09
C GLY A 41 -2.02 4.93 14.96
N ALA A 42 -1.72 6.05 15.63
CA ALA A 42 -0.37 6.35 16.13
C ALA A 42 -0.48 7.40 17.25
N THR A 43 -0.82 6.96 18.45
CA THR A 43 -0.60 7.76 19.67
C THR A 43 0.89 7.89 19.91
N MET A 44 1.40 9.12 19.87
CA MET A 44 2.55 9.54 20.69
C MET A 44 2.34 10.99 21.16
N THR A 45 1.93 11.09 22.42
CA THR A 45 2.27 12.14 23.41
C THR A 45 2.21 13.60 22.94
N GLU A 46 1.04 14.21 23.09
CA GLU A 46 0.90 15.65 23.33
C GLU A 46 0.89 15.88 24.84
N THR A 47 1.93 16.55 25.35
CA THR A 47 1.89 17.21 26.65
C THR A 47 1.16 18.54 26.50
N LEU A 48 0.22 18.74 27.43
CA LEU A 48 -0.66 19.88 27.63
C LEU A 48 0.10 21.22 27.73
N ASN A 49 -0.47 22.28 27.15
CA ASN A 49 -0.82 23.49 27.91
C ASN A 49 -1.83 24.39 27.18
N ASP A 50 -2.96 24.60 27.88
CA ASP A 50 -3.75 25.82 28.07
C ASP A 50 -4.60 26.50 26.97
N ASN A 51 -5.92 26.32 27.15
CA ASN A 51 -6.98 27.33 27.39
C ASN A 51 -7.58 28.17 26.24
N LYS A 52 -8.71 27.62 25.74
CA LYS A 52 -10.06 28.17 25.44
C LYS A 52 -10.30 29.40 24.52
N PRO A 53 -11.45 29.43 23.79
CA PRO A 53 -11.79 30.30 22.65
C PRO A 53 -12.93 31.28 23.02
N PRO A 54 -13.86 31.73 22.13
CA PRO A 54 -13.86 31.99 20.67
C PRO A 54 -14.36 33.43 20.33
N ALA A 55 -14.21 33.89 19.08
CA ALA A 55 -15.13 34.90 18.53
C ALA A 55 -15.25 34.81 17.01
N ASN A 56 -16.49 34.63 16.56
CA ASN A 56 -17.01 34.85 15.21
C ASN A 56 -16.55 36.19 14.61
N VAL A 57 -16.46 36.30 13.27
CA VAL A 57 -17.36 37.13 12.44
C VAL A 57 -17.09 36.89 10.93
N ILE A 58 -18.21 36.97 10.22
CA ILE A 58 -18.59 36.76 8.82
C ILE A 58 -18.00 37.76 7.80
N ASN A 59 -17.69 37.25 6.60
CA ASN A 59 -17.70 37.78 5.21
C ASN A 59 -17.54 39.29 4.83
N GLN A 60 -16.57 39.51 3.90
CA GLN A 60 -16.57 40.29 2.62
C GLN A 60 -16.68 41.85 2.65
N PRO A 61 -16.42 42.60 1.53
CA PRO A 61 -15.18 42.71 0.74
C PRO A 61 -14.81 44.19 0.32
N VAL A 62 -13.63 44.35 -0.30
CA VAL A 62 -13.14 45.47 -1.18
C VAL A 62 -12.88 46.89 -0.59
N SER A 63 -11.60 47.30 -0.58
CA SER A 63 -11.09 48.49 -1.32
C SER A 63 -9.57 48.67 -1.15
N LYS A 64 -8.82 48.71 -2.26
CA LYS A 64 -7.46 49.29 -2.39
C LYS A 64 -7.58 50.80 -2.72
N PRO A 65 -6.52 51.65 -2.78
CA PRO A 65 -5.08 51.34 -2.75
C PRO A 65 -4.24 52.30 -1.86
N VAL A 66 -3.08 51.83 -1.37
CA VAL A 66 -1.92 52.73 -1.19
C VAL A 66 -0.66 51.99 -1.65
N ASN A 67 0.09 52.71 -2.46
CA ASN A 67 1.29 52.36 -3.19
C ASN A 67 2.49 52.51 -2.26
N ASP A 68 3.31 51.47 -2.08
CA ASP A 68 4.71 51.72 -1.73
C ASP A 68 5.63 50.72 -2.42
N LYS A 69 6.70 51.28 -2.99
CA LYS A 69 7.64 50.64 -3.89
C LYS A 69 8.66 49.86 -3.08
N SER A 70 8.77 48.56 -3.31
CA SER A 70 9.96 47.79 -2.97
C SER A 70 10.08 46.63 -3.97
N GLY A 71 11.02 46.77 -4.89
CA GLY A 71 11.28 45.82 -5.96
C GLY A 71 11.86 44.52 -5.42
N VAL A 72 11.04 43.48 -5.40
CA VAL A 72 11.48 42.09 -5.47
C VAL A 72 10.56 41.43 -6.48
N SER A 73 11.10 41.07 -7.65
CA SER A 73 10.36 40.27 -8.64
C SER A 73 9.89 38.98 -7.97
N PRO A 74 8.58 38.71 -7.87
CA PRO A 74 8.12 37.40 -7.46
C PRO A 74 8.43 36.47 -8.63
N GLU A 75 9.39 35.58 -8.44
CA GLU A 75 9.62 34.45 -9.32
C GLU A 75 8.29 33.70 -9.43
N GLN A 76 7.62 33.89 -10.57
CA GLN A 76 6.30 33.35 -10.82
C GLN A 76 6.41 31.83 -10.79
N GLN A 77 5.95 31.23 -9.68
CA GLN A 77 5.68 29.80 -9.66
C GLN A 77 4.76 29.52 -10.86
N PRO A 78 5.14 28.64 -11.79
CA PRO A 78 4.30 28.33 -12.93
C PRO A 78 2.94 27.89 -12.37
N ALA A 79 1.87 28.57 -12.81
CA ALA A 79 0.51 28.27 -12.38
C ALA A 79 0.30 26.75 -12.41
N GLU A 80 0.03 26.15 -11.25
CA GLU A 80 -0.21 24.72 -11.16
C GLU A 80 -1.33 24.38 -12.13
N ARG A 81 -1.06 23.46 -13.07
CA ARG A 81 -2.07 23.05 -14.03
C ARG A 81 -3.28 22.51 -13.26
N PRO A 82 -4.51 22.85 -13.66
CA PRO A 82 -5.70 22.35 -12.98
C PRO A 82 -5.69 20.83 -12.98
N TYR A 83 -6.12 20.24 -11.86
CA TYR A 83 -6.20 18.79 -11.72
C TYR A 83 -7.10 18.21 -12.82
N GLN A 84 -6.56 17.24 -13.55
CA GLN A 84 -7.32 16.48 -14.53
C GLN A 84 -7.57 15.07 -14.00
N TRP A 85 -8.83 14.68 -13.97
CA TRP A 85 -9.20 13.30 -13.72
C TRP A 85 -8.66 12.43 -14.86
N VAL A 86 -7.83 11.44 -14.51
CA VAL A 86 -7.29 10.47 -15.45
C VAL A 86 -8.05 9.17 -15.27
N TYR A 87 -8.79 8.77 -16.30
CA TYR A 87 -9.41 7.46 -16.36
C TYR A 87 -8.34 6.39 -16.51
N SER A 88 -8.42 5.35 -15.67
CA SER A 88 -7.51 4.22 -15.72
C SER A 88 -8.32 2.95 -15.72
N ARG A 89 -8.35 2.29 -16.88
CA ARG A 89 -8.97 0.98 -17.05
C ARG A 89 -8.49 -0.04 -16.02
N LEU A 90 -7.23 0.05 -15.58
CA LEU A 90 -6.70 -0.80 -14.52
C LEU A 90 -7.42 -0.56 -13.19
N ILE A 91 -7.67 0.70 -12.84
CA ILE A 91 -8.33 1.07 -11.58
C ILE A 91 -9.79 0.65 -11.60
N GLU A 92 -10.48 0.83 -12.73
CA GLU A 92 -11.86 0.35 -12.92
C GLU A 92 -11.93 -1.18 -12.73
N GLN A 93 -11.05 -1.94 -13.37
CA GLN A 93 -11.02 -3.39 -13.19
C GLN A 93 -10.69 -3.81 -11.76
N VAL A 94 -9.81 -3.07 -11.07
CA VAL A 94 -9.54 -3.34 -9.65
C VAL A 94 -10.81 -3.13 -8.83
N ALA A 95 -11.55 -2.05 -9.06
CA ALA A 95 -12.80 -1.78 -8.37
C ALA A 95 -13.84 -2.88 -8.65
N GLU A 96 -14.00 -3.30 -9.91
CA GLU A 96 -14.87 -4.43 -10.27
C GLU A 96 -14.53 -5.72 -9.51
N TYR A 97 -13.24 -6.05 -9.37
CA TYR A 97 -12.80 -7.22 -8.59
C TYR A 97 -13.01 -7.07 -7.08
N VAL A 98 -12.96 -5.84 -6.56
CA VAL A 98 -13.25 -5.56 -5.15
C VAL A 98 -14.74 -5.71 -4.86
N ASP A 99 -15.59 -5.18 -5.75
CA ASP A 99 -17.04 -5.11 -5.54
C ASP A 99 -17.78 -6.42 -5.87
N SER A 100 -17.23 -7.24 -6.78
CA SER A 100 -17.84 -8.51 -7.20
C SER A 100 -17.64 -9.68 -6.23
N GLY A 101 -16.77 -9.53 -5.23
CA GLY A 101 -16.36 -10.64 -4.35
C GLY A 101 -16.95 -10.58 -2.94
N HIS A 102 -17.43 -11.71 -2.43
CA HIS A 102 -17.79 -11.86 -1.00
C HIS A 102 -16.57 -11.79 -0.06
N ALA A 103 -15.35 -11.85 -0.59
CA ALA A 103 -14.12 -11.83 0.18
C ALA A 103 -13.95 -10.55 1.01
N LEU A 104 -14.40 -9.40 0.49
CA LEU A 104 -14.32 -8.13 1.20
C LEU A 104 -15.13 -8.16 2.50
N LEU A 105 -16.37 -8.65 2.42
CA LEU A 105 -17.26 -8.78 3.57
C LEU A 105 -16.68 -9.72 4.64
N LEU A 106 -16.23 -10.91 4.24
CA LEU A 106 -15.67 -11.91 5.15
C LEU A 106 -14.41 -11.40 5.87
N LEU A 107 -13.52 -10.72 5.16
CA LEU A 107 -12.22 -10.31 5.69
C LEU A 107 -12.26 -8.98 6.46
N GLN A 108 -13.30 -8.16 6.27
CA GLN A 108 -13.55 -6.97 7.09
C GLN A 108 -14.14 -7.33 8.46
N HIS A 109 -14.98 -8.36 8.53
CA HIS A 109 -15.67 -8.80 9.75
C HIS A 109 -15.38 -10.26 10.10
N PRO A 110 -14.09 -10.66 10.20
CA PRO A 110 -13.73 -12.07 10.22
C PRO A 110 -14.23 -12.83 11.47
N GLU A 111 -14.49 -12.12 12.58
CA GLU A 111 -15.00 -12.74 13.82
C GLU A 111 -16.47 -13.11 13.75
N GLU A 112 -17.23 -12.56 12.78
CA GLU A 112 -18.62 -12.92 12.53
C GLU A 112 -18.75 -14.25 11.76
N TYR A 113 -17.70 -14.63 11.02
CA TYR A 113 -17.70 -15.80 10.13
C TYR A 113 -16.81 -16.94 10.63
N TRP A 114 -15.73 -16.63 11.34
CA TRP A 114 -14.72 -17.61 11.76
C TRP A 114 -14.46 -17.58 13.26
N SER A 115 -14.32 -18.76 13.84
CA SER A 115 -14.00 -18.91 15.27
C SER A 115 -12.59 -18.42 15.56
N SER A 116 -12.31 -18.08 16.83
CA SER A 116 -10.99 -17.63 17.28
C SER A 116 -9.86 -18.61 16.92
N TYR A 117 -10.15 -19.91 16.92
CA TYR A 117 -9.21 -20.96 16.54
C TYR A 117 -8.82 -20.88 15.06
N THR A 118 -9.79 -20.81 14.14
CA THR A 118 -9.53 -20.74 12.69
C THR A 118 -9.04 -19.36 12.27
N LEU A 119 -9.43 -18.30 12.98
CA LEU A 119 -9.00 -16.93 12.71
C LEU A 119 -7.48 -16.76 12.78
N SER A 120 -6.82 -17.49 13.69
CA SER A 120 -5.36 -17.49 13.80
C SER A 120 -4.71 -18.01 12.50
N ALA A 121 -5.24 -19.10 11.94
CA ALA A 121 -4.79 -19.68 10.68
C ALA A 121 -5.10 -18.78 9.48
N VAL A 122 -6.30 -18.17 9.45
CA VAL A 122 -6.68 -17.20 8.42
C VAL A 122 -5.73 -16.01 8.41
N LYS A 123 -5.45 -15.39 9.57
CA LYS A 123 -4.51 -14.25 9.68
C LYS A 123 -3.11 -14.67 9.23
N TRP A 124 -2.65 -15.85 9.66
CA TRP A 124 -1.33 -16.39 9.31
C TRP A 124 -1.16 -16.57 7.79
N VAL A 125 -2.15 -17.16 7.10
CA VAL A 125 -2.10 -17.35 5.65
C VAL A 125 -2.27 -16.00 4.93
N SER A 126 -3.16 -15.15 5.41
CA SER A 126 -3.50 -13.87 4.78
C SER A 126 -2.29 -12.92 4.70
N ILE A 127 -1.49 -12.79 5.75
CA ILE A 127 -0.32 -11.89 5.75
C ILE A 127 0.75 -12.36 4.76
N ARG A 128 0.94 -13.68 4.66
CA ARG A 128 1.88 -14.31 3.73
C ARG A 128 1.41 -14.20 2.30
N LEU A 129 0.12 -14.48 2.04
CA LEU A 129 -0.46 -14.27 0.73
C LEU A 129 -0.34 -12.80 0.30
N ARG A 130 -0.70 -11.84 1.17
CA ARG A 130 -0.60 -10.40 0.88
C ARG A 130 0.82 -10.02 0.46
N CYS A 131 1.83 -10.52 1.19
CA CYS A 131 3.24 -10.33 0.85
C CYS A 131 3.59 -10.94 -0.51
N LEU A 132 3.18 -12.19 -0.79
CA LEU A 132 3.47 -12.85 -2.07
C LEU A 132 2.80 -12.16 -3.25
N LEU A 133 1.54 -11.71 -3.11
CA LEU A 133 0.84 -10.96 -4.15
C LEU A 133 1.55 -9.63 -4.49
N GLU A 134 1.97 -8.87 -3.47
CA GLU A 134 2.78 -7.66 -3.66
C GLU A 134 4.06 -7.97 -4.46
N ASN A 135 4.77 -9.04 -4.10
CA ASN A 135 5.97 -9.45 -4.81
C ASN A 135 5.67 -9.84 -6.26
N LEU A 136 4.64 -10.64 -6.53
CA LEU A 136 4.26 -10.99 -7.91
C LEU A 136 3.91 -9.77 -8.74
N ILE A 137 3.13 -8.83 -8.19
CA ILE A 137 2.80 -7.57 -8.89
C ILE A 137 4.07 -6.78 -9.22
N ARG A 138 5.02 -6.66 -8.28
CA ARG A 138 6.32 -5.99 -8.51
C ARG A 138 7.14 -6.70 -9.58
N LEU A 139 7.31 -8.02 -9.46
CA LEU A 139 8.05 -8.83 -10.41
C LEU A 139 7.47 -8.72 -11.83
N SER A 140 6.14 -8.59 -11.95
CA SER A 140 5.48 -8.45 -13.26
C SER A 140 5.82 -7.15 -14.01
N ASN A 141 6.33 -6.15 -13.30
CA ASN A 141 6.76 -4.87 -13.86
C ASN A 141 8.26 -4.85 -14.20
N LEU A 142 9.02 -5.87 -13.81
CA LEU A 142 10.44 -5.95 -14.12
C LEU A 142 10.65 -6.42 -15.56
N PRO A 143 11.69 -5.91 -16.26
CA PRO A 143 12.00 -6.37 -17.62
C PRO A 143 12.43 -7.85 -17.64
N ALA A 144 13.12 -8.29 -16.59
CA ALA A 144 13.54 -9.67 -16.37
C ALA A 144 13.61 -9.96 -14.86
N VAL A 145 13.34 -11.21 -14.49
CA VAL A 145 13.40 -11.73 -13.13
C VAL A 145 14.39 -12.87 -13.08
N ASN A 146 15.27 -12.88 -12.08
CA ASN A 146 16.22 -13.98 -11.92
C ASN A 146 15.52 -15.28 -11.47
N TYR A 147 16.10 -16.42 -11.81
CA TYR A 147 15.55 -17.73 -11.46
C TYR A 147 15.42 -17.93 -9.94
N GLN A 148 16.41 -17.48 -9.15
CA GLN A 148 16.40 -17.67 -7.70
C GLN A 148 15.20 -16.98 -7.02
N THR A 149 14.83 -15.78 -7.48
CA THR A 149 13.71 -15.00 -6.95
C THR A 149 12.39 -15.68 -7.27
N LEU A 150 12.18 -16.14 -8.52
CA LEU A 150 10.96 -16.90 -8.86
C LEU A 150 10.87 -18.19 -8.07
N ARG A 151 11.99 -18.90 -7.91
CA ARG A 151 12.06 -20.12 -7.11
C ARG A 151 11.75 -19.85 -5.64
N ALA A 152 12.27 -18.79 -5.04
CA ALA A 152 12.00 -18.43 -3.65
C ALA A 152 10.50 -18.10 -3.44
N VAL A 153 9.88 -17.38 -4.37
CA VAL A 153 8.44 -17.08 -4.31
C VAL A 153 7.61 -18.36 -4.48
N LEU A 154 8.00 -19.25 -5.38
CA LEU A 154 7.35 -20.56 -5.55
C LEU A 154 7.47 -21.42 -4.29
N GLU A 155 8.66 -21.52 -3.71
CA GLU A 155 8.90 -22.27 -2.48
C GLU A 155 8.05 -21.72 -1.34
N ALA A 156 7.95 -20.39 -1.20
CA ALA A 156 7.07 -19.77 -0.21
C ALA A 156 5.58 -20.12 -0.40
N PHE A 157 5.08 -20.21 -1.64
CA PHE A 157 3.73 -20.70 -1.89
C PHE A 157 3.55 -22.18 -1.50
N ASN A 158 4.53 -23.02 -1.81
CA ASN A 158 4.50 -24.43 -1.44
C ASN A 158 4.55 -24.61 0.08
N ASP A 159 5.37 -23.83 0.76
CA ASP A 159 5.50 -23.83 2.21
C ASP A 159 4.18 -23.41 2.88
N ILE A 160 3.50 -22.37 2.36
CA ILE A 160 2.13 -22.02 2.81
C ILE A 160 1.19 -23.22 2.63
N MET A 161 1.14 -23.84 1.46
CA MET A 161 0.22 -24.96 1.21
C MET A 161 0.53 -26.19 2.07
N ALA A 162 1.80 -26.39 2.44
CA ALA A 162 2.22 -27.47 3.31
C ALA A 162 1.94 -27.19 4.80
N SER A 163 1.82 -25.91 5.19
CA SER A 163 1.67 -25.47 6.58
C SER A 163 0.42 -26.05 7.26
N ARG A 164 0.47 -26.16 8.59
CA ARG A 164 -0.70 -26.51 9.41
C ARG A 164 -1.83 -25.49 9.25
N HIS A 165 -1.48 -24.20 9.12
CA HIS A 165 -2.44 -23.11 9.03
C HIS A 165 -3.27 -23.19 7.76
N PHE A 166 -2.67 -23.57 6.63
CA PHE A 166 -3.40 -23.75 5.39
C PHE A 166 -4.39 -24.92 5.43
N ARG A 167 -4.09 -25.99 6.18
CA ARG A 167 -5.01 -27.11 6.39
C ARG A 167 -6.17 -26.78 7.31
N LEU A 168 -5.96 -25.84 8.25
CA LEU A 168 -6.97 -25.35 9.19
C LEU A 168 -7.81 -24.19 8.63
N LEU A 169 -7.59 -23.80 7.37
CA LEU A 169 -8.40 -22.77 6.75
C LEU A 169 -9.86 -23.21 6.68
N PRO A 170 -10.80 -22.29 6.96
CA PRO A 170 -12.20 -22.58 6.83
C PRO A 170 -12.58 -22.76 5.35
N PRO A 171 -13.58 -23.60 5.02
CA PRO A 171 -13.92 -23.93 3.63
C PRO A 171 -14.30 -22.73 2.76
N ASP A 172 -14.82 -21.67 3.38
CA ASP A 172 -15.25 -20.41 2.78
C ASP A 172 -14.13 -19.36 2.64
N TYR A 173 -12.88 -19.69 3.01
CA TYR A 173 -11.75 -18.80 2.81
C TYR A 173 -11.52 -18.51 1.31
N SER A 174 -11.69 -17.25 0.92
CA SER A 174 -11.87 -16.83 -0.48
C SER A 174 -10.64 -17.02 -1.38
N TYR A 175 -9.44 -17.19 -0.81
CA TYR A 175 -8.19 -17.21 -1.56
C TYR A 175 -7.49 -18.57 -1.60
N THR A 176 -8.16 -19.65 -1.20
CA THR A 176 -7.58 -21.00 -1.30
C THR A 176 -7.23 -21.35 -2.75
N THR A 177 -8.12 -21.05 -3.69
CA THR A 177 -7.94 -21.35 -5.11
C THR A 177 -6.82 -20.51 -5.73
N ILE A 178 -6.76 -19.20 -5.42
CA ILE A 178 -5.74 -18.32 -5.99
C ILE A 178 -4.33 -18.73 -5.54
N ILE A 179 -4.17 -19.21 -4.30
CA ILE A 179 -2.89 -19.73 -3.78
C ILE A 179 -2.43 -20.93 -4.61
N LYS A 180 -3.30 -21.93 -4.77
CA LYS A 180 -2.99 -23.17 -5.52
C LYS A 180 -2.69 -22.88 -6.99
N GLU A 181 -3.50 -22.03 -7.61
CA GLU A 181 -3.36 -21.64 -9.01
C GLU A 181 -2.02 -20.91 -9.27
N LEU A 182 -1.68 -19.92 -8.42
CA LEU A 182 -0.43 -19.18 -8.54
C LEU A 182 0.79 -20.08 -8.32
N ALA A 183 0.74 -20.97 -7.31
CA ALA A 183 1.80 -21.95 -7.07
C ALA A 183 2.03 -22.84 -8.31
N GLY A 184 0.95 -23.37 -8.90
CA GLY A 184 1.02 -24.19 -10.11
C GLY A 184 1.62 -23.45 -11.31
N LYS A 185 1.18 -22.21 -11.56
CA LYS A 185 1.72 -21.38 -12.66
C LYS A 185 3.19 -21.04 -12.44
N LEU A 186 3.59 -20.69 -11.22
CA LEU A 186 4.99 -20.45 -10.87
C LEU A 186 5.84 -21.70 -11.01
N ALA A 187 5.32 -22.89 -10.70
CA ALA A 187 6.04 -24.14 -10.87
C ALA A 187 6.36 -24.42 -12.34
N VAL A 188 5.42 -24.15 -13.25
CA VAL A 188 5.67 -24.26 -14.71
C VAL A 188 6.76 -23.28 -15.15
N LEU A 189 6.66 -22.02 -14.73
CA LEU A 189 7.64 -20.98 -15.06
C LEU A 189 9.03 -21.27 -14.49
N ALA A 190 9.12 -21.76 -13.25
CA ALA A 190 10.38 -22.14 -12.63
C ALA A 190 11.03 -23.33 -13.34
N LYS A 191 10.23 -24.34 -13.76
CA LYS A 191 10.74 -25.48 -14.55
C LYS A 191 11.34 -25.03 -15.88
N GLN A 192 10.67 -24.13 -16.59
CA GLN A 192 11.16 -23.54 -17.84
C GLN A 192 12.39 -22.66 -17.61
N GLY A 193 12.37 -21.87 -16.54
CA GLY A 193 13.42 -20.96 -16.15
C GLY A 193 14.67 -21.64 -15.58
N LYS A 194 14.64 -22.91 -15.16
CA LYS A 194 15.82 -23.58 -14.57
C LYS A 194 17.04 -23.57 -15.50
N ARG A 195 16.83 -23.57 -16.81
CA ARG A 195 17.89 -23.49 -17.83
C ARG A 195 18.35 -22.06 -18.14
N GLN A 196 17.55 -21.04 -17.77
CA GLN A 196 17.77 -19.63 -18.09
C GLN A 196 18.07 -18.85 -16.79
N LYS A 197 19.18 -18.11 -16.72
CA LYS A 197 19.51 -17.33 -15.51
C LYS A 197 18.42 -16.31 -15.15
N THR A 198 17.76 -15.76 -16.17
CA THR A 198 16.66 -14.80 -16.02
C THR A 198 15.51 -15.17 -16.96
N THR A 199 14.29 -14.82 -16.58
CA THR A 199 13.09 -15.02 -17.39
C THR A 199 12.16 -13.83 -17.24
N ARG A 200 11.29 -13.64 -18.23
CA ARG A 200 10.31 -12.57 -18.21
C ARG A 200 9.04 -13.06 -17.51
N PHE A 201 8.74 -12.48 -16.35
CA PHE A 201 7.47 -12.70 -15.68
C PHE A 201 6.50 -11.57 -16.03
N ARG A 202 5.33 -11.89 -16.59
CA ARG A 202 4.31 -10.91 -16.94
C ARG A 202 2.93 -11.37 -16.51
N LEU A 203 2.17 -10.42 -15.99
CA LEU A 203 0.75 -10.58 -15.73
C LEU A 203 -0.04 -9.86 -16.82
N THR A 204 -1.16 -10.45 -17.23
CA THR A 204 -2.16 -9.75 -18.04
C THR A 204 -2.78 -8.62 -17.22
N LEU A 205 -3.41 -7.64 -17.87
CA LEU A 205 -4.07 -6.53 -17.20
C LEU A 205 -5.10 -7.02 -16.17
N ASN A 206 -6.01 -7.90 -16.60
CA ASN A 206 -7.05 -8.48 -15.75
C ASN A 206 -6.44 -9.23 -14.55
N ARG A 207 -5.44 -10.09 -14.78
CA ARG A 207 -4.81 -10.84 -13.67
C ARG A 207 -4.10 -9.90 -12.70
N LYS A 208 -3.48 -8.84 -13.21
CA LYS A 208 -2.85 -7.83 -12.35
C LYS A 208 -3.89 -7.08 -11.52
N ALA A 209 -5.04 -6.72 -12.11
CA ALA A 209 -6.16 -6.10 -11.41
C ALA A 209 -6.70 -7.01 -10.29
N GLU A 210 -6.93 -8.29 -10.59
CA GLU A 210 -7.37 -9.30 -9.63
C GLU A 210 -6.41 -9.43 -8.45
N LEU A 211 -5.09 -9.55 -8.71
CA LEU A 211 -4.10 -9.64 -7.62
C LEU A 211 -4.01 -8.35 -6.81
N MET A 212 -4.19 -7.18 -7.45
CA MET A 212 -4.22 -5.88 -6.77
C MET A 212 -5.45 -5.76 -5.87
N ALA A 213 -6.62 -6.20 -6.34
CA ALA A 213 -7.85 -6.25 -5.57
C ALA A 213 -7.73 -7.20 -4.37
N ALA A 214 -7.27 -8.44 -4.58
CA ALA A 214 -7.04 -9.40 -3.50
C ALA A 214 -6.06 -8.85 -2.44
N ARG A 215 -4.96 -8.23 -2.87
CA ARG A 215 -4.00 -7.57 -1.97
C ARG A 215 -4.62 -6.41 -1.20
N TYR A 216 -5.50 -5.64 -1.82
CA TYR A 216 -6.23 -4.54 -1.18
C TYR A 216 -7.20 -5.07 -0.13
N ILE A 217 -8.01 -6.08 -0.46
CA ILE A 217 -8.96 -6.70 0.47
C ILE A 217 -8.22 -7.30 1.67
N LEU A 218 -7.13 -8.04 1.45
CA LEU A 218 -6.31 -8.60 2.54
C LEU A 218 -5.73 -7.52 3.45
N ALA A 219 -5.57 -6.28 2.96
CA ALA A 219 -5.09 -5.18 3.78
C ALA A 219 -6.06 -4.75 4.88
N GLY A 220 -7.35 -5.08 4.75
CA GLY A 220 -8.34 -4.88 5.81
C GLY A 220 -8.13 -5.79 7.02
N LEU A 221 -7.52 -6.97 6.82
CA LEU A 221 -7.34 -7.97 7.88
C LEU A 221 -5.94 -7.95 8.52
N VAL A 222 -4.90 -7.81 7.71
CA VAL A 222 -3.50 -8.00 8.13
C VAL A 222 -2.63 -6.83 7.69
N PRO A 223 -1.61 -6.42 8.47
CA PRO A 223 -0.70 -5.34 8.07
C PRO A 223 0.23 -5.77 6.92
N PRO A 224 0.88 -4.82 6.22
CA PRO A 224 1.91 -5.16 5.25
C PRO A 224 3.14 -5.72 5.96
N ALA A 225 3.76 -6.74 5.38
CA ALA A 225 5.02 -7.32 5.85
C ALA A 225 5.96 -7.57 4.66
N ARG A 226 7.27 -7.48 4.90
CA ARG A 226 8.29 -7.81 3.91
C ARG A 226 8.49 -9.33 3.85
N PHE A 227 8.93 -9.82 2.69
CA PHE A 227 9.22 -11.24 2.49
C PHE A 227 10.23 -11.77 3.52
N SER A 228 11.23 -10.96 3.86
CA SER A 228 12.27 -11.32 4.84
C SER A 228 11.79 -11.30 6.30
N GLU A 229 10.60 -10.77 6.59
CA GLU A 229 10.03 -10.69 7.95
C GLU A 229 9.09 -11.85 8.24
N LEU A 230 8.79 -12.68 7.24
CA LEU A 230 7.82 -13.77 7.35
C LEU A 230 8.54 -15.12 7.29
N ASP A 231 8.21 -15.99 8.24
CA ASP A 231 8.54 -17.40 8.15
C ASP A 231 7.42 -18.15 7.41
N PHE A 232 7.78 -18.95 6.42
CA PHE A 232 6.82 -19.70 5.60
C PHE A 232 6.71 -21.18 6.01
N LYS A 233 7.64 -21.72 6.79
CA LYS A 233 7.83 -23.18 6.99
C LYS A 233 7.16 -23.78 8.23
N GLU A 234 6.08 -23.18 8.71
CA GLU A 234 5.43 -23.54 9.98
C GLU A 234 4.41 -24.69 9.90
#